data_AF-A0A6I3BBY2-F1
#
_entry.id   AF-A0A6I3BBY2-F1
#
_cell.length_a   1.000
_cell.length_b   1.000
_cell.length_c   1.000
_cell.angle_alpha   90.00
_cell.angle_beta   90.00
_cell.angle_gamma   90.00
#
_symmetry.space_group_name_H-M   'P 1'
#
loop_
_entity.id
_entity.type
_entity.pdbx_description
1 polymer ?
#
loop_
_entity_poly.entity_id
_entity_poly.type
_entity_poly.pdbx_seq_one_letter_code
_entity_poly.pdbx_strand_id
1 'polypeptide(L)'
;MTHRWIEDESALDEVIDEILLQPRYAIDTEFHREKTYYPKLALVQLKWGEKTALVDPLAVDPRGLARLFESEILAVFHAAQQDLEVLRHASLVAPKNIFDTQIAAGFLGYSTPSLATLVQ
;
A
#
# COMPACT_ATOMS: atom_id res chain seq x y z
N MET A 1 11.69 -15.69 -1.06
CA MET A 1 10.46 -15.13 -0.47
C MET A 1 9.32 -15.47 -1.42
N THR A 2 8.28 -16.13 -0.93
CA THR A 2 7.10 -16.49 -1.72
C THR A 2 6.07 -15.37 -1.57
N HIS A 3 5.58 -14.81 -2.67
CA HIS A 3 4.49 -13.83 -2.66
C HIS A 3 3.17 -14.52 -3.03
N ARG A 4 2.04 -14.01 -2.54
CA ARG A 4 0.69 -14.36 -3.01
C ARG A 4 0.29 -13.39 -4.12
N TRP A 5 -0.09 -13.89 -5.28
CA TRP A 5 -0.78 -13.10 -6.31
C TRP A 5 -2.27 -13.10 -6.01
N ILE A 6 -2.92 -11.93 -6.02
CA ILE A 6 -4.33 -11.78 -5.66
C ILE A 6 -5.09 -11.25 -6.88
N GLU A 7 -5.94 -12.10 -7.45
CA GLU A 7 -6.69 -11.84 -8.70
C GLU A 7 -8.20 -12.09 -8.56
N ASP A 8 -8.68 -12.33 -7.34
CA ASP A 8 -10.09 -12.48 -7.00
C ASP A 8 -10.42 -11.88 -5.62
N GLU A 9 -11.69 -11.54 -5.40
CA GLU A 9 -12.17 -10.88 -4.18
C GLU A 9 -12.02 -11.74 -2.93
N SER A 10 -12.17 -13.07 -3.04
CA SER A 10 -12.04 -13.97 -1.88
C SER A 10 -10.61 -13.97 -1.36
N ALA A 11 -9.64 -14.06 -2.27
CA ALA A 11 -8.23 -13.98 -1.92
C ALA A 11 -7.85 -12.60 -1.34
N LEU A 12 -8.47 -11.51 -1.82
CA LEU A 12 -8.29 -10.18 -1.26
C LEU A 12 -8.84 -10.09 0.17
N ASP A 13 -10.04 -10.58 0.42
CA ASP A 13 -10.66 -10.57 1.75
C ASP A 13 -9.83 -11.38 2.76
N GLU A 14 -9.31 -12.56 2.37
CA GLU A 14 -8.41 -13.34 3.21
C GLU A 14 -7.15 -12.57 3.61
N VAL A 15 -6.52 -11.88 2.64
CA VAL A 15 -5.33 -11.06 2.91
C VAL A 15 -5.67 -9.92 3.88
N ILE A 16 -6.81 -9.25 3.69
CA ILE A 16 -7.27 -8.18 4.58
C ILE A 16 -7.50 -8.73 5.98
N ASP A 17 -8.21 -9.85 6.14
CA ASP A 17 -8.48 -10.48 7.42
C ASP A 17 -7.19 -10.84 8.17
N GLU A 18 -6.18 -11.35 7.46
CA GLU A 18 -4.88 -11.64 8.05
C GLU A 18 -4.15 -10.38 8.52
N ILE A 19 -4.17 -9.30 7.72
CA ILE A 19 -3.50 -8.03 8.04
C ILE A 19 -4.17 -7.35 9.24
N LEU A 20 -5.50 -7.43 9.35
CA LEU A 20 -6.26 -6.85 10.46
C LEU A 20 -5.88 -7.44 11.83
N LEU A 21 -5.21 -8.60 11.87
CA LEU A 21 -4.69 -9.23 13.08
C LEU A 21 -3.26 -8.79 13.43
N GLN A 22 -2.64 -7.93 12.61
CA GLN A 22 -1.26 -7.48 12.79
C GLN A 22 -1.21 -6.06 13.38
N PRO A 23 -0.13 -5.67 14.05
CA PRO A 23 0.02 -4.30 14.54
C PRO A 23 0.26 -3.28 13.43
N ARG A 24 0.79 -3.71 12.28
CA ARG A 24 1.14 -2.88 11.13
C ARG A 24 1.28 -3.71 9.86
N TYR A 25 1.18 -3.04 8.72
CA TYR A 25 1.53 -3.57 7.40
C TYR A 25 2.34 -2.53 6.62
N ALA A 26 3.16 -2.96 5.67
CA ALA A 26 3.77 -2.09 4.67
C ALA A 26 2.95 -2.14 3.39
N ILE A 27 2.87 -0.99 2.72
CA ILE A 27 2.15 -0.83 1.47
C ILE A 27 2.94 0.05 0.51
N ASP A 28 2.91 -0.32 -0.76
CA ASP A 28 3.52 0.37 -1.89
C ASP A 28 2.62 0.19 -3.12
N THR A 29 2.66 1.11 -4.08
CA THR A 29 1.80 1.04 -5.26
C THR A 29 2.56 1.28 -6.56
N GLU A 30 2.12 0.60 -7.62
CA GLU A 30 2.51 0.93 -8.99
C GLU A 30 1.32 1.54 -9.72
N PHE A 31 1.53 2.62 -10.47
CA PHE A 31 0.46 3.29 -11.21
C PHE A 31 0.96 3.97 -12.49
N HIS A 32 0.07 4.11 -13.46
CA HIS A 32 0.35 4.83 -14.71
C HIS A 32 -0.40 6.17 -14.75
N ARG A 33 0.30 7.24 -15.16
CA ARG A 33 -0.28 8.58 -15.41
C ARG A 33 -0.38 8.91 -16.90
N GLU A 34 0.16 8.07 -17.78
CA GLU A 34 0.21 8.37 -19.21
C GLU A 34 -1.18 8.33 -19.85
N LYS A 35 -1.55 9.44 -20.53
CA LYS A 35 -2.78 9.56 -21.33
C LYS A 35 -4.09 9.36 -20.55
N THR A 36 -4.07 9.51 -19.23
CA THR A 36 -5.26 9.44 -18.38
C THR A 36 -5.40 10.70 -17.54
N TYR A 37 -6.64 11.16 -17.31
CA TYR A 37 -6.89 12.33 -16.45
C TYR A 37 -6.64 12.01 -14.96
N TYR A 38 -6.95 10.77 -14.55
CA TYR A 38 -6.62 10.25 -13.22
C TYR A 38 -5.57 9.14 -13.31
N PRO A 39 -4.68 8.99 -12.31
CA PRO A 39 -3.74 7.87 -12.23
C PRO A 39 -4.50 6.54 -12.21
N LYS A 40 -4.05 5.57 -13.00
CA LYS A 40 -4.58 4.20 -12.95
C LYS A 40 -3.67 3.35 -12.09
N LEU A 41 -4.22 2.82 -11.00
CA LEU A 41 -3.56 1.84 -10.15
C LEU A 41 -3.27 0.57 -10.97
N ALA A 42 -2.04 0.08 -10.92
CA ALA A 42 -1.55 -1.07 -11.68
C ALA A 42 -1.13 -2.23 -10.78
N LEU A 43 -0.69 -1.94 -9.55
CA LEU A 43 -0.38 -2.94 -8.54
C LEU A 43 -0.50 -2.33 -7.15
N VAL A 44 -0.92 -3.13 -6.16
CA VAL A 44 -0.74 -2.81 -4.74
C VAL A 44 0.08 -3.91 -4.09
N GLN A 45 1.21 -3.53 -3.50
CA GLN A 45 2.07 -4.43 -2.75
C GLN A 45 1.72 -4.32 -1.27
N LEU A 46 1.42 -5.45 -0.62
CA LEU A 46 1.16 -5.52 0.82
C LEU A 46 2.15 -6.47 1.49
N LYS A 47 2.71 -6.07 2.63
CA LYS A 47 3.57 -6.93 3.46
C LYS A 47 3.17 -6.85 4.92
N TRP A 48 3.03 -8.00 5.57
CA TRP A 48 2.75 -8.12 6.99
C TRP A 48 3.43 -9.36 7.55
N GLY A 49 4.08 -9.23 8.72
CA GLY A 49 4.99 -10.28 9.21
C GLY A 49 5.98 -10.74 8.13
N GLU A 50 6.02 -12.05 7.90
CA GLU A 50 6.84 -12.68 6.84
C GLU A 50 6.10 -12.88 5.51
N LYS A 51 4.85 -12.41 5.40
CA LYS A 51 3.99 -12.60 4.23
C LYS A 51 4.00 -11.38 3.31
N THR A 52 3.81 -11.63 2.03
CA THR A 52 3.68 -10.59 0.99
C THR A 52 2.57 -10.97 0.02
N ALA A 53 1.72 -10.00 -0.31
CA ALA A 53 0.71 -10.10 -1.36
C ALA A 53 0.93 -9.03 -2.43
N LEU A 54 0.67 -9.41 -3.68
CA LEU A 54 0.63 -8.53 -4.85
C LEU A 54 -0.82 -8.55 -5.34
N VAL A 55 -1.51 -7.43 -5.15
CA VAL A 55 -2.93 -7.29 -5.52
C VAL A 55 -3.02 -6.69 -6.91
N ASP A 56 -3.67 -7.40 -7.83
CA ASP A 56 -3.94 -6.94 -9.19
C ASP A 56 -5.24 -6.10 -9.23
N PRO A 57 -5.16 -4.76 -9.26
CA PRO A 57 -6.32 -3.87 -9.28
C PRO A 57 -7.10 -3.90 -10.61
N LEU A 58 -6.61 -4.63 -11.62
CA LEU A 58 -7.33 -4.87 -12.87
C LEU A 58 -8.21 -6.13 -12.78
N ALA A 59 -7.88 -7.06 -11.88
CA ALA A 59 -8.61 -8.29 -11.65
C ALA A 59 -9.60 -8.16 -10.49
N VAL A 60 -9.27 -7.37 -9.46
CA VAL A 60 -10.14 -7.13 -8.29
C VAL A 60 -10.56 -5.68 -8.17
N ASP A 61 -11.74 -5.43 -7.59
CA ASP A 61 -12.19 -4.07 -7.28
C ASP A 61 -11.37 -3.45 -6.13
N PRO A 62 -10.61 -2.36 -6.37
CA PRO A 62 -9.77 -1.75 -5.32
C PRO A 62 -10.58 -1.21 -4.13
N ARG A 63 -11.90 -1.00 -4.27
CA ARG A 63 -12.78 -0.65 -3.14
C ARG A 63 -12.80 -1.72 -2.05
N GLY A 64 -12.43 -2.98 -2.37
CA GLY A 64 -12.25 -4.04 -1.37
C GLY A 64 -11.23 -3.69 -0.28
N LEU A 65 -10.25 -2.82 -0.57
CA LEU A 65 -9.25 -2.37 0.40
C LEU A 65 -9.80 -1.42 1.47
N ALA A 66 -11.03 -0.93 1.33
CA ALA A 66 -11.60 0.08 2.23
C ALA A 66 -11.59 -0.37 3.70
N ARG A 67 -11.93 -1.64 3.98
CA ARG A 67 -11.90 -2.21 5.35
C ARG A 67 -10.52 -2.09 6.00
N LEU A 68 -9.47 -2.34 5.22
CA LEU A 68 -8.09 -2.22 5.68
C LEU A 68 -7.72 -0.75 5.92
N PHE A 69 -8.08 0.13 4.99
CA PHE A 69 -7.73 1.56 5.03
C PHE A 69 -8.46 2.34 6.13
N GLU A 70 -9.68 1.93 6.46
CA GLU A 70 -10.49 2.51 7.53
C GLU A 70 -10.18 1.91 8.92
N SER A 71 -9.33 0.87 8.98
CA SER A 71 -8.89 0.28 10.25
C SER A 71 -7.88 1.16 10.99
N GLU A 72 -7.65 0.86 12.28
CA GLU A 72 -6.61 1.51 13.08
C GLU A 72 -5.22 0.87 12.87
N ILE A 73 -5.09 -0.14 12.00
CA ILE A 73 -3.81 -0.82 11.78
C ILE A 73 -2.84 0.13 11.07
N LEU A 74 -1.61 0.22 11.57
CA LEU A 74 -0.63 1.17 11.07
C LEU A 74 -0.16 0.79 9.66
N ALA A 75 -0.47 1.64 8.68
CA ALA A 75 0.02 1.54 7.30
C ALA A 75 1.39 2.21 7.20
N VAL A 76 2.42 1.43 6.88
CA VAL A 76 3.79 1.92 6.70
C VAL A 76 4.06 2.14 5.22
N PHE A 77 4.38 3.37 4.86
CA PHE A 77 4.74 3.78 3.50
C PHE A 77 6.17 4.32 3.45
N HIS A 78 6.66 4.52 2.24
CA HIS A 78 7.82 5.36 1.96
C HIS A 78 7.42 6.39 0.90
N ALA A 79 7.45 7.68 1.23
CA ALA A 79 7.11 8.76 0.29
C ALA A 79 5.66 8.69 -0.23
N ALA A 80 4.70 8.49 0.67
CA ALA A 80 3.31 8.10 0.39
C ALA A 80 2.46 9.12 -0.38
N GLN A 81 2.98 10.34 -0.62
CA GLN A 81 2.15 11.47 -1.05
C GLN A 81 1.37 11.17 -2.33
N GLN A 82 1.99 10.51 -3.32
CA GLN A 82 1.31 10.15 -4.56
C GLN A 82 0.45 8.89 -4.41
N ASP A 83 0.92 7.89 -3.64
CA ASP A 83 0.18 6.67 -3.36
C ASP A 83 -1.18 6.98 -2.73
N LEU A 84 -1.23 7.88 -1.74
CA LEU A 84 -2.47 8.24 -1.06
C LEU A 84 -3.49 8.91 -2.00
N GLU A 85 -3.05 9.66 -3.00
CA GLU A 85 -3.91 10.23 -4.04
C GLU A 85 -4.50 9.11 -4.91
N VAL A 86 -3.64 8.21 -5.40
CA VAL A 86 -4.05 7.09 -6.27
C VAL A 86 -4.99 6.13 -5.53
N LEU A 87 -4.65 5.76 -4.31
CA LEU A 87 -5.46 4.87 -3.46
C LEU A 87 -6.82 5.49 -3.14
N ARG A 88 -6.88 6.79 -2.82
CA ARG A 88 -8.15 7.49 -2.59
C ARG A 88 -9.03 7.50 -3.83
N HIS A 89 -8.43 7.69 -5.00
CA HIS A 89 -9.18 7.66 -6.25
C HIS A 89 -9.72 6.25 -6.57
N ALA A 90 -8.87 5.22 -6.42
CA ALA A 90 -9.21 3.84 -6.77
C ALA A 90 -10.17 3.17 -5.76
N SER A 91 -9.96 3.38 -4.47
CA SER A 91 -10.69 2.70 -3.39
C SER A 91 -11.72 3.58 -2.67
N LEU A 92 -11.87 4.84 -3.09
CA LEU A 92 -12.69 5.90 -2.47
C LEU A 92 -12.22 6.37 -1.08
N VAL A 93 -11.30 5.64 -0.45
CA VAL A 93 -10.69 5.95 0.84
C VAL A 93 -9.17 5.79 0.76
N ALA A 94 -8.45 6.22 1.79
CA ALA A 94 -7.01 5.98 1.92
C ALA A 94 -6.73 5.62 3.38
N PRO A 95 -5.61 4.92 3.68
CA PRO A 95 -5.27 4.58 5.06
C PRO A 95 -5.35 5.80 5.98
N LYS A 96 -6.05 5.67 7.11
CA LYS A 96 -6.19 6.78 8.07
C LYS A 96 -5.07 6.82 9.13
N ASN A 97 -4.45 5.69 9.42
CA ASN A 97 -3.32 5.57 10.36
C ASN A 97 -2.04 5.24 9.59
N ILE A 98 -1.18 6.25 9.36
CA ILE A 98 -0.02 6.15 8.47
C ILE A 98 1.28 6.48 9.20
N PHE A 99 2.34 5.74 8.87
CA PHE A 99 3.72 6.11 9.15
C PHE A 99 4.51 6.19 7.83
N ASP A 100 5.09 7.35 7.54
CA ASP A 100 5.93 7.56 6.35
C ASP A 100 7.42 7.54 6.72
N THR A 101 8.12 6.53 6.20
CA THR A 101 9.55 6.32 6.47
C THR A 101 10.45 7.38 5.83
N GLN A 102 10.03 8.02 4.71
CA GLN A 102 10.80 9.11 4.10
C GLN A 102 10.79 10.34 5.00
N ILE A 103 9.62 10.69 5.55
CA ILE A 103 9.47 11.81 6.48
C ILE A 103 10.27 11.54 7.75
N ALA A 104 10.13 10.34 8.32
CA ALA A 104 10.88 9.93 9.50
C ALA A 104 12.41 10.02 9.28
N ALA A 105 12.90 9.55 8.13
CA ALA A 105 14.32 9.63 7.79
C ALA A 105 14.80 11.08 7.65
N GLY A 106 13.97 11.99 7.11
CA GLY A 106 14.25 13.42 7.09
C GLY A 106 14.47 13.99 8.50
N PHE A 107 13.62 13.61 9.46
CA PHE A 107 13.80 13.99 10.88
C PHE A 107 15.05 13.37 11.53
N LEU A 108 15.52 12.22 11.04
CA LEU A 108 16.77 11.59 11.47
C LEU A 108 18.02 12.21 10.81
N GLY A 109 17.87 13.23 9.96
CA GLY A 109 18.97 13.97 9.34
C GLY A 109 19.42 13.43 7.99
N TYR A 110 18.64 12.53 7.34
CA TYR A 110 18.92 12.11 5.98
C TYR A 110 18.57 13.22 5.00
N SER A 111 19.54 13.62 4.16
CA SER A 111 19.37 14.67 3.16
C SER A 111 18.63 14.21 1.90
N THR A 112 18.81 12.94 1.51
CA THR A 112 18.12 12.30 0.38
C THR A 112 17.61 10.90 0.78
N PRO A 113 16.53 10.83 1.59
CA PRO A 113 16.01 9.56 2.10
C PRO A 113 15.24 8.79 1.02
N SER A 114 15.95 8.19 0.07
CA SER A 114 15.36 7.24 -0.87
C SER A 114 15.13 5.88 -0.18
N LEU A 115 14.16 5.11 -0.66
CA LEU A 115 13.92 3.75 -0.14
C LEU A 115 15.20 2.90 -0.26
N ALA A 116 15.91 3.01 -1.38
CA ALA A 116 17.17 2.31 -1.62
C ALA A 116 18.25 2.66 -0.58
N THR A 117 18.28 3.90 -0.08
CA THR A 117 19.22 4.32 0.98
C THR A 117 18.87 3.68 2.32
N LEU A 118 17.59 3.44 2.61
CA LEU A 118 17.13 2.92 3.91
C LEU A 118 17.23 1.39 4.04
N VAL A 119 17.37 0.68 2.93
CA VAL A 119 17.39 -0.80 2.89
C VAL A 119 18.80 -1.39 2.65
N GLN A 120 19.82 -0.54 2.60
CA GLN A 120 21.24 -0.93 2.58
C GLN A 120 21.70 -1.36 3.97
#